data_AF-A0A959VU00-F1
#
_entry.id   AF-A0A959VU00-F1
#
_cell.length_a   1.000
_cell.length_b   1.000
_cell.length_c   1.000
_cell.angle_alpha   90.00
_cell.angle_beta   90.00
_cell.angle_gamma   90.00
#
_symmetry.space_group_name_H-M   'P 1'
#
loop_
_entity.id
_entity.type
_entity.pdbx_description
1 polymer ?
#
loop_
_entity_poly.entity_id
_entity_poly.type
_entity_poly.pdbx_seq_one_letter_code
_entity_poly.pdbx_strand_id
1 'polypeptide(L)'
;IDQLMAMRPSVNLSGYSTPIGSLYLTGAGTHPGGGITGMPGRNAAGVILAELGLAKRTRGGKLKAQAALQKDALRATRELRKNA
;
A
#
# COMPACT_ATOMS: atom_id res chain seq x y z
N ILE A 1 -27.53 -20.00 1.16
CA ILE A 1 -26.89 -19.07 2.11
C ILE A 1 -25.40 -19.44 2.15
N ASP A 2 -24.47 -18.50 2.40
CA ASP A 2 -23.01 -18.73 2.52
C ASP A 2 -22.09 -18.33 1.35
N GLN A 3 -22.00 -17.03 1.07
CA GLN A 3 -20.84 -16.46 0.39
C GLN A 3 -19.66 -16.34 1.38
N LEU A 4 -18.99 -17.44 1.74
CA LEU A 4 -18.05 -17.47 2.87
C LEU A 4 -16.68 -16.78 2.64
N MET A 5 -16.41 -16.26 1.43
CA MET A 5 -15.06 -15.90 0.99
C MET A 5 -14.98 -14.53 0.27
N ALA A 6 -14.86 -14.53 -1.06
CA ALA A 6 -14.69 -13.33 -1.86
C ALA A 6 -15.94 -12.43 -1.83
N MET A 7 -15.73 -11.13 -1.99
CA MET A 7 -16.77 -10.11 -2.13
C MET A 7 -17.63 -9.86 -0.87
N ARG A 8 -17.18 -10.28 0.32
CA ARG A 8 -17.82 -9.85 1.57
C ARG A 8 -17.34 -8.47 2.03
N PRO A 9 -18.23 -7.61 2.57
CA PRO A 9 -19.70 -7.77 2.64
C PRO A 9 -20.40 -7.43 1.31
N SER A 10 -19.72 -6.68 0.44
CA SER A 10 -20.10 -6.43 -0.95
C SER A 10 -18.82 -6.19 -1.78
N VAL A 11 -18.93 -6.24 -3.11
CA VAL A 11 -17.78 -5.98 -4.02
C VAL A 11 -17.09 -4.65 -3.66
N ASN A 12 -17.87 -3.60 -3.43
CA ASN A 12 -17.39 -2.25 -3.17
C ASN A 12 -16.67 -2.10 -1.82
N LEU A 13 -16.95 -2.99 -0.87
CA LEU A 13 -16.38 -2.95 0.48
C LEU A 13 -15.31 -4.05 0.71
N SER A 14 -15.09 -4.91 -0.28
CA SER A 14 -14.12 -6.01 -0.20
C SER A 14 -12.67 -5.55 -0.21
N GLY A 15 -12.41 -4.30 -0.59
CA GLY A 15 -11.09 -3.66 -0.59
C GLY A 15 -10.67 -3.03 0.73
N TYR A 16 -11.36 -3.32 1.85
CA TYR A 16 -11.09 -2.79 3.21
C TYR A 16 -11.24 -1.26 3.37
N SER A 17 -11.51 -0.52 2.30
CA SER A 17 -11.88 0.90 2.33
C SER A 17 -13.39 1.06 2.21
N THR A 18 -13.93 2.14 2.78
CA THR A 18 -15.35 2.47 2.69
C THR A 18 -15.56 3.79 1.95
N PRO A 19 -16.79 4.10 1.48
CA PRO A 19 -17.08 5.40 0.87
C PRO A 19 -16.89 6.59 1.82
N ILE A 20 -16.79 6.34 3.14
CA ILE A 20 -16.51 7.34 4.15
C ILE A 20 -14.99 7.41 4.31
N GLY A 21 -14.41 8.59 4.05
CA GLY A 21 -12.98 8.81 4.17
C GLY A 21 -12.43 8.44 5.55
N SER A 22 -11.25 7.81 5.58
CA SER A 22 -10.59 7.34 6.81
C SER A 22 -11.39 6.31 7.65
N LEU A 23 -12.50 5.78 7.12
CA LEU A 23 -13.21 4.65 7.70
C LEU A 23 -12.86 3.38 6.91
N TYR A 24 -12.40 2.37 7.62
CA TYR A 24 -11.94 1.10 7.04
C TYR A 24 -12.73 -0.06 7.61
N LEU A 25 -12.88 -1.09 6.79
CA LEU A 25 -13.60 -2.30 7.15
C LEU A 25 -12.61 -3.45 7.41
N THR A 26 -12.77 -4.14 8.54
CA THR A 26 -11.94 -5.29 8.92
C THR A 26 -12.72 -6.29 9.78
N GLY A 27 -12.10 -7.42 10.09
CA GLY A 27 -12.63 -8.46 10.97
C GLY A 27 -13.12 -9.70 10.22
N ALA A 28 -13.73 -10.62 10.98
CA ALA A 28 -14.07 -11.95 10.50
C ALA A 28 -15.09 -11.99 9.34
N GLY A 29 -15.85 -10.91 9.17
CA GLY A 29 -16.78 -10.76 8.06
C GLY A 29 -16.15 -10.35 6.73
N THR A 30 -14.85 -10.03 6.69
CA THR A 30 -14.17 -9.52 5.48
C THR A 30 -13.30 -10.58 4.82
N HIS A 31 -12.98 -10.38 3.53
CA HIS A 31 -12.01 -11.21 2.81
C HIS A 31 -10.68 -11.30 3.62
N PRO A 32 -9.90 -12.38 3.56
CA PRO A 32 -10.13 -13.67 2.89
C PRO A 32 -11.01 -14.66 3.67
N GLY A 33 -11.52 -14.29 4.85
CA GLY A 33 -12.36 -15.19 5.67
C GLY A 33 -12.19 -14.97 7.17
N GLY A 34 -13.11 -15.55 7.95
CA GLY A 34 -13.40 -15.19 9.33
C GLY A 34 -12.75 -15.97 10.48
N GLY A 35 -11.62 -16.62 10.25
CA GLY A 35 -10.88 -17.34 11.31
C GLY A 35 -9.94 -16.45 12.13
N ILE A 36 -9.32 -17.02 13.18
CA ILE A 36 -8.23 -16.39 13.96
C ILE A 36 -6.92 -16.40 13.16
N THR A 37 -6.96 -15.81 11.96
CA THR A 37 -5.82 -15.74 11.04
C THR A 37 -5.13 -14.38 11.09
N GLY A 38 -5.81 -13.35 11.59
CA GLY A 38 -5.34 -11.97 11.57
C GLY A 38 -5.21 -11.35 10.16
N MET A 39 -5.53 -12.11 9.11
CA MET A 39 -5.40 -11.67 7.71
C MET A 39 -6.25 -10.44 7.37
N PRO A 40 -7.52 -10.36 7.81
CA PRO A 40 -8.32 -9.14 7.65
C PRO A 40 -7.67 -7.87 8.22
N GLY A 41 -7.07 -7.99 9.40
CA GLY A 41 -6.40 -6.86 10.07
C GLY A 41 -5.15 -6.44 9.30
N ARG A 42 -4.34 -7.41 8.87
CA ARG A 42 -3.13 -7.16 8.07
C ARG A 42 -3.45 -6.45 6.75
N ASN A 43 -4.50 -6.88 6.06
CA ASN A 43 -4.87 -6.30 4.78
C ASN A 43 -5.45 -4.89 4.94
N ALA A 44 -6.34 -4.68 5.91
CA ALA A 44 -6.85 -3.35 6.24
C ALA A 44 -5.71 -2.37 6.62
N ALA A 45 -4.75 -2.81 7.43
CA ALA A 45 -3.57 -2.01 7.76
C ALA A 45 -2.75 -1.65 6.51
N GLY A 46 -2.64 -2.56 5.53
CA GLY A 46 -1.98 -2.27 4.26
C GLY A 46 -2.65 -1.15 3.47
N VAL A 47 -3.99 -1.14 3.44
CA VAL A 47 -4.78 -0.08 2.78
C VAL A 47 -4.61 1.25 3.50
N ILE A 48 -4.69 1.26 4.83
CA ILE A 48 -4.45 2.47 5.65
C ILE A 48 -3.05 3.05 5.38
N LEU A 49 -2.02 2.20 5.39
CA LEU A 49 -0.65 2.65 5.13
C LEU A 49 -0.48 3.20 3.71
N ALA A 50 -1.18 2.64 2.72
CA ALA A 50 -1.15 3.15 1.36
C ALA A 50 -1.81 4.54 1.26
N GLU A 51 -2.97 4.72 1.90
CA GLU A 51 -3.68 6.00 1.93
C GLU A 51 -2.90 7.09 2.68
N LEU A 52 -2.24 6.73 3.78
CA LEU A 52 -1.36 7.64 4.53
C LEU A 52 -0.01 7.91 3.84
N GLY A 53 0.29 7.27 2.70
CA GLY A 53 1.61 7.37 2.05
C GLY A 53 2.75 6.73 2.84
N LEU A 54 2.44 5.92 3.85
CA LEU A 54 3.38 5.21 4.73
C LEU A 54 3.63 3.76 4.31
N ALA A 55 3.05 3.31 3.19
CA ALA A 55 3.26 1.98 2.66
C ALA A 55 4.76 1.70 2.51
N LYS A 56 5.23 0.57 3.09
CA LYS A 56 6.64 0.16 3.01
C LYS A 56 7.07 0.18 1.54
N ARG A 57 8.04 1.04 1.20
CA ARG A 57 8.70 1.02 -0.12
C ARG A 57 9.11 -0.42 -0.41
N THR A 58 8.51 -0.98 -1.47
CA THR A 58 8.89 -2.31 -1.96
C THR A 58 10.39 -2.32 -2.25
N ARG A 59 11.03 -3.50 -2.23
CA ARG A 59 12.47 -3.63 -2.54
C ARG A 59 12.83 -2.91 -3.85
N GLY A 60 11.96 -3.00 -4.87
CA GLY A 60 12.10 -2.27 -6.13
C GLY A 60 11.96 -0.75 -5.99
N GLY A 61 11.08 -0.25 -5.13
CA GLY A 61 10.95 1.18 -4.84
C GLY A 61 12.19 1.78 -4.16
N LYS A 62 12.85 1.03 -3.27
CA LYS A 62 14.12 1.46 -2.67
C LYS A 62 15.25 1.56 -3.71
N LEU A 63 15.37 0.55 -4.58
CA LEU A 63 16.37 0.52 -5.65
C LEU A 63 16.17 1.65 -6.66
N LYS A 64 14.92 1.90 -7.09
CA LYS A 64 14.60 3.02 -7.99
C LYS A 64 14.94 4.38 -7.35
N ALA A 65 14.67 4.55 -6.06
CA ALA A 65 15.01 5.77 -5.33
C ALA A 65 16.53 5.98 -5.24
N GLN A 66 17.30 4.93 -4.97
CA GLN A 66 18.77 5.01 -4.98
C GLN A 66 19.33 5.35 -6.36
N ALA A 67 18.80 4.73 -7.41
CA ALA A 67 19.23 5.02 -8.78
C ALA A 67 18.90 6.46 -9.22
N ALA A 68 17.75 6.99 -8.80
CA ALA A 68 17.39 8.40 -9.04
C ALA A 68 18.38 9.34 -8.33
N LEU A 69 18.66 9.09 -7.05
CA LEU A 69 19.64 9.87 -6.28
C LEU A 69 21.04 9.87 -6.93
N GLN A 70 21.50 8.71 -7.41
CA GLN A 70 22.78 8.58 -8.09
C GLN A 70 22.80 9.36 -9.42
N LYS A 71 21.71 9.32 -10.20
CA LYS A 71 21.59 10.10 -11.44
C LYS A 71 21.59 11.61 -11.17
N ASP A 72 20.90 12.06 -10.14
CA ASP A 72 20.85 13.47 -9.76
C ASP A 72 22.23 13.97 -9.31
N ALA A 73 22.95 13.17 -8.52
CA ALA A 73 24.33 13.47 -8.13
C ALA A 73 25.28 13.55 -9.35
N LEU A 74 25.15 12.63 -10.32
CA LEU A 74 25.92 12.67 -11.56
C LEU A 74 25.58 13.90 -12.42
N ARG A 75 24.32 14.31 -12.45
CA ARG A 75 23.91 15.53 -13.16
C ARG A 75 24.49 16.77 -12.47
N ALA A 76 24.39 16.85 -11.14
CA ALA A 76 24.92 17.96 -10.36
C ALA A 76 26.43 18.12 -10.55
N THR A 77 27.19 17.02 -10.50
CA THR A 77 28.64 17.04 -10.73
C THR A 77 29.01 17.45 -12.16
N ARG A 78 28.22 17.05 -13.16
CA ARG A 78 28.42 17.47 -14.56
C ARG A 78 28.16 18.95 -14.78
N GLU A 79 27.13 19.52 -14.14
CA GLU A 79 26.84 20.95 -14.20
C GLU A 79 27.93 21.77 -13.50
N LEU A 80 28.41 21.32 -12.33
CA LEU A 80 29.53 21.96 -11.64
C LEU A 80 30.80 21.99 -12.50
N ARG A 81 31.07 20.93 -13.28
CA ARG A 81 32.20 20.87 -14.20
C ARG A 81 32.04 21.73 -15.46
N LYS A 82 30.81 22.05 -15.87
CA LYS A 82 30.55 22.95 -17.00
C LYS A 82 30.70 24.42 -16.63
N ASN A 83 30.46 24.75 -15.36
CA ASN A 83 30.49 26.12 -14.84
C ASN A 83 31.81 26.46 -14.12
N ALA A 84 32.79 25.55 -14.13
CA ALA A 84 34.16 25.72 -13.66
C ALA A 84 35.10 25.82 -14.85
#